data_AF-A0A7Y4R6J9-F1
#
_entry.id   AF-A0A7Y4R6J9-F1
#
_cell.length_a   1.000
_cell.length_b   1.000
_cell.length_c   1.000
_cell.angle_alpha   90.00
_cell.angle_beta   90.00
_cell.angle_gamma   90.00
#
_symmetry.space_group_name_H-M   'P 1'
#
loop_
_entity.id
_entity.type
_entity.pdbx_description
1 polymer ?
#
loop_
_entity_poly.entity_id
_entity_poly.type
_entity_poly.pdbx_seq_one_letter_code
_entity_poly.pdbx_strand_id
1 'polypeptide(L)'
;MTDLDKLLERREIWRNCLSDNTDPLSIANQLHGLVWNLASWRVINEARRFVDVDPDGEPRICDLLHSLLDECFVQSFAAGIRRLVDLPKSKIKIDSRKGVCSISSLLDDMAKHAPLLTRRHLLDIARMQFDEECKDSPERHRSVSTGRAGIKDYRRQRVLQRTNRQINELCGVSEEDCTSDLCISRVCFERIQNDIKKQCQTIKDYATKYVAHAAHKRKRPNYRLNWGLMRDSLRSLCKAFGFMQSYIVPCGLGGIFPSPLFDPLKHLDCPLVSSDHLPVLRSHLKQLQEETRDWLNWRLEQS
;
A
#
# COMPACT_ATOMS: atom_id res chain seq x y z
N MET A 1 16.33 -20.75 22.56
CA MET A 1 15.88 -19.58 21.77
C MET A 1 14.98 -18.75 22.65
N THR A 2 15.42 -17.54 23.00
CA THR A 2 14.65 -16.61 23.82
C THR A 2 13.42 -16.09 23.05
N ASP A 3 12.46 -15.48 23.73
CA ASP A 3 11.30 -14.88 23.05
C ASP A 3 11.70 -13.67 22.21
N LEU A 4 12.77 -12.95 22.60
CA LEU A 4 13.38 -11.92 21.77
C LEU A 4 13.99 -12.50 20.49
N ASP A 5 14.69 -13.64 20.56
CA ASP A 5 15.24 -14.30 19.37
C ASP A 5 14.12 -14.71 18.39
N LYS A 6 13.03 -15.29 18.91
CA LYS A 6 11.84 -15.62 18.11
C LYS A 6 11.24 -14.38 17.43
N LEU A 7 11.16 -13.28 18.17
CA LEU A 7 10.65 -12.02 17.61
C LEU A 7 11.58 -11.50 16.51
N LEU A 8 12.89 -11.51 16.71
CA LEU A 8 13.86 -11.04 15.73
C LEU A 8 13.82 -11.85 14.43
N GLU A 9 13.75 -13.18 14.53
CA GLU A 9 13.56 -14.07 13.38
C GLU A 9 12.25 -13.74 12.64
N ARG A 10 11.17 -13.53 13.38
CA ARG A 10 9.87 -13.22 12.78
C ARG A 10 9.84 -11.84 12.13
N ARG A 11 10.48 -10.84 12.75
CA ARG A 11 10.58 -9.48 12.22
C ARG A 11 11.37 -9.42 10.92
N GLU A 12 12.35 -10.30 10.74
CA GLU A 12 13.08 -10.40 9.48
C GLU A 12 12.17 -10.82 8.32
N ILE A 13 11.32 -11.82 8.54
CA ILE A 13 10.30 -12.24 7.58
C ILE A 13 9.34 -11.08 7.27
N TRP A 14 8.88 -10.37 8.31
CA TRP A 14 8.01 -9.21 8.13
C TRP A 14 8.67 -8.09 7.36
N ARG A 15 9.96 -7.81 7.61
CA ARG A 15 10.74 -6.78 6.93
C ARG A 15 10.87 -7.08 5.45
N ASN A 16 11.15 -8.33 5.09
CA ASN A 16 11.30 -8.72 3.69
C ASN A 16 9.95 -8.58 2.95
N CYS A 17 8.84 -9.03 3.54
CA CYS A 17 7.54 -8.82 2.92
C CYS A 17 7.13 -7.33 2.87
N LEU A 18 7.47 -6.54 3.88
CA LEU A 18 7.07 -5.14 3.95
C LEU A 18 7.84 -4.26 2.96
N SER A 19 9.16 -4.44 2.84
CA SER A 19 10.04 -3.46 2.20
C SER A 19 11.31 -4.04 1.56
N ASP A 20 11.30 -5.29 1.08
CA ASP A 20 12.39 -5.76 0.24
C ASP A 20 12.39 -4.98 -1.09
N ASN A 21 13.45 -4.20 -1.32
CA ASN A 21 13.61 -3.38 -2.52
C ASN A 21 13.93 -4.20 -3.77
N THR A 22 14.36 -5.46 -3.60
CA THR A 22 14.65 -6.36 -4.71
C THR A 22 13.42 -7.16 -5.16
N ASP A 23 12.42 -7.28 -4.29
CA ASP A 23 11.17 -7.97 -4.59
C ASP A 23 10.12 -6.97 -5.12
N PRO A 24 9.72 -7.03 -6.41
CA PRO A 24 8.65 -6.20 -6.95
C PRO A 24 7.29 -6.47 -6.28
N LEU A 25 7.14 -7.61 -5.60
CA LEU A 25 5.95 -8.00 -4.85
C LEU A 25 6.01 -7.62 -3.37
N SER A 26 7.05 -6.94 -2.89
CA SER A 26 7.03 -6.37 -1.55
C SER A 26 5.89 -5.35 -1.40
N ILE A 27 5.34 -5.24 -0.20
CA ILE A 27 4.18 -4.37 0.06
C ILE A 27 4.51 -2.91 -0.29
N ALA A 28 5.70 -2.43 0.05
CA ALA A 28 6.15 -1.08 -0.26
C ALA A 28 6.15 -0.82 -1.78
N ASN A 29 6.74 -1.72 -2.57
CA ASN A 29 6.81 -1.57 -4.03
C ASN A 29 5.41 -1.59 -4.68
N GLN A 30 4.54 -2.49 -4.22
CA GLN A 30 3.15 -2.55 -4.69
C GLN A 30 2.37 -1.28 -4.35
N LEU A 31 2.51 -0.74 -3.12
CA LEU A 31 1.86 0.51 -2.71
C LEU A 31 2.40 1.71 -3.47
N HIS A 32 3.72 1.79 -3.68
CA HIS A 32 4.36 2.84 -4.44
C HIS A 32 3.81 2.90 -5.88
N GLY A 33 3.71 1.74 -6.55
CA GLY A 33 3.12 1.63 -7.87
C GLY A 33 1.65 2.05 -7.91
N LEU A 34 0.84 1.64 -6.92
CA LEU A 34 -0.57 2.04 -6.83
C LEU A 34 -0.75 3.54 -6.60
N VAL A 35 0.05 4.14 -5.70
CA VAL A 35 0.03 5.58 -5.43
C VAL A 35 0.42 6.36 -6.67
N TRP A 36 1.48 5.93 -7.36
CA TRP A 36 1.91 6.57 -8.60
C TRP A 36 0.84 6.49 -9.68
N ASN A 37 0.30 5.29 -9.94
CA ASN A 37 -0.70 5.10 -10.98
C ASN A 37 -1.98 5.90 -10.68
N LEU A 38 -2.42 5.94 -9.42
CA LEU A 38 -3.57 6.75 -9.00
C LEU A 38 -3.32 8.25 -9.24
N ALA A 39 -2.13 8.74 -8.91
CA ALA A 39 -1.75 10.12 -9.12
C ALA A 39 -1.68 10.48 -10.61
N SER A 40 -1.01 9.66 -11.42
CA SER A 40 -0.89 9.84 -12.87
C SER A 40 -2.26 9.83 -13.55
N TRP A 41 -3.11 8.84 -13.23
CA TRP A 41 -4.48 8.80 -13.76
C TRP A 41 -5.28 10.02 -13.34
N ARG A 42 -5.13 10.48 -12.08
CA ARG A 42 -5.83 11.67 -11.58
C ARG A 42 -5.43 12.93 -12.35
N VAL A 43 -4.14 13.11 -12.62
CA VAL A 43 -3.62 14.22 -13.43
C VAL A 43 -4.19 14.17 -14.84
N ILE A 44 -4.13 13.01 -15.51
CA ILE A 44 -4.67 12.84 -16.87
C ILE A 44 -6.18 13.12 -16.89
N ASN A 45 -6.93 12.63 -15.90
CA ASN A 45 -8.36 12.84 -15.83
C ASN A 45 -8.74 14.31 -15.58
N GLU A 46 -7.97 15.03 -14.76
CA GLU A 46 -8.15 16.48 -14.58
C GLU A 46 -7.78 17.26 -15.84
N ALA A 47 -6.76 16.83 -16.59
CA ALA A 47 -6.37 17.46 -17.86
C ALA A 47 -7.53 17.51 -18.87
N ARG A 48 -8.41 16.50 -18.87
CA ARG A 48 -9.60 16.45 -19.74
C ARG A 48 -10.57 17.61 -19.57
N ARG A 49 -10.55 18.30 -18.41
CA ARG A 49 -11.39 19.48 -18.14
C ARG A 49 -10.95 20.72 -18.91
N PHE A 50 -9.72 20.72 -19.43
CA PHE A 50 -9.13 21.85 -20.13
C PHE A 50 -9.06 21.65 -21.65
N VAL A 51 -9.71 20.60 -22.16
CA VAL A 51 -9.72 20.30 -23.60
C VAL A 51 -10.72 21.21 -24.30
N ASP A 52 -10.29 21.80 -25.41
CA ASP A 52 -11.16 22.54 -26.32
C ASP A 52 -12.28 21.64 -26.88
N VAL A 53 -13.41 22.27 -27.20
CA VAL A 53 -14.52 21.64 -27.92
C VAL A 53 -14.41 21.94 -29.42
N ASP A 54 -14.91 21.03 -30.24
CA ASP A 54 -15.07 21.24 -31.67
C ASP A 54 -16.33 22.09 -31.99
N PRO A 55 -16.56 22.46 -33.26
CA PRO A 55 -17.73 23.27 -33.64
C PRO A 55 -19.08 22.60 -33.33
N ASP A 56 -19.11 21.27 -33.19
CA ASP A 56 -20.30 20.49 -32.85
C ASP A 56 -20.51 20.39 -31.32
N GLY A 57 -19.58 20.93 -30.54
CA GLY A 57 -19.60 20.94 -29.07
C GLY A 57 -18.96 19.72 -28.42
N GLU A 58 -18.33 18.84 -29.20
CA GLU A 58 -17.69 17.62 -28.70
C GLU A 58 -16.24 17.88 -28.24
N PRO A 59 -15.78 17.25 -27.14
CA PRO A 59 -14.40 17.43 -26.68
C PRO A 59 -13.39 16.91 -27.70
N ARG A 60 -12.36 17.71 -28.01
CA ARG A 60 -11.27 17.34 -28.93
C ARG A 60 -10.26 16.38 -28.28
N ILE A 61 -10.73 15.19 -27.90
CA ILE A 61 -9.92 14.13 -27.30
C ILE A 61 -9.94 12.86 -28.16
N CYS A 62 -8.85 12.09 -28.10
CA CYS A 62 -8.82 10.75 -28.69
C CYS A 62 -9.56 9.77 -27.76
N ASP A 63 -10.85 9.51 -28.04
CA ASP A 63 -11.67 8.62 -27.22
C ASP A 63 -11.06 7.22 -27.07
N LEU A 64 -10.55 6.63 -28.16
CA LEU A 64 -9.89 5.32 -28.15
C LEU A 64 -8.76 5.25 -27.10
N LEU A 65 -7.91 6.29 -27.03
CA LEU A 65 -6.80 6.36 -26.09
C LEU A 65 -7.29 6.49 -24.65
N HIS A 66 -8.21 7.43 -24.40
CA HIS A 66 -8.67 7.73 -23.05
C HIS A 66 -9.53 6.61 -22.46
N SER A 67 -10.37 5.98 -23.28
CA SER A 67 -11.16 4.81 -22.90
C SER A 67 -10.26 3.62 -22.53
N LEU A 68 -9.21 3.35 -23.33
CA LEU A 68 -8.23 2.31 -23.01
C LEU A 68 -7.49 2.61 -21.70
N LEU A 69 -7.04 3.86 -21.51
CA LEU A 69 -6.35 4.29 -20.30
C LEU A 69 -7.21 4.10 -19.05
N ASP A 70 -8.48 4.50 -19.11
CA ASP A 70 -9.42 4.34 -17.98
C ASP A 70 -9.67 2.87 -17.65
N GLU A 71 -9.91 2.04 -18.68
CA GLU A 71 -10.13 0.60 -18.48
C GLU A 71 -8.90 -0.07 -17.87
N CYS A 72 -7.72 0.14 -18.46
CA CYS A 72 -6.47 -0.43 -17.96
C CYS A 72 -6.14 0.06 -16.54
N PHE A 73 -6.36 1.34 -16.25
CA PHE A 73 -6.15 1.88 -14.92
C PHE A 73 -7.09 1.21 -13.90
N VAL A 74 -8.39 1.19 -14.17
CA VAL A 74 -9.37 0.63 -13.22
C VAL A 74 -9.11 -0.86 -12.97
N GLN A 75 -8.82 -1.64 -14.01
CA GLN A 75 -8.53 -3.06 -13.87
C GLN A 75 -7.22 -3.31 -13.10
N SER A 76 -6.14 -2.59 -13.43
CA SER A 76 -4.85 -2.74 -12.76
C SER A 76 -4.88 -2.27 -11.30
N PHE A 77 -5.58 -1.17 -11.02
CA PHE A 77 -5.80 -0.67 -9.66
C PHE A 77 -6.57 -1.69 -8.82
N ALA A 78 -7.68 -2.23 -9.36
CA ALA A 78 -8.48 -3.21 -8.65
C ALA A 78 -7.72 -4.51 -8.38
N ALA A 79 -6.93 -4.97 -9.36
CA ALA A 79 -6.05 -6.14 -9.19
C ALA A 79 -4.98 -5.89 -8.12
N GLY A 80 -4.36 -4.70 -8.08
CA GLY A 80 -3.37 -4.34 -7.08
C GLY A 80 -3.95 -4.27 -5.67
N ILE A 81 -5.11 -3.63 -5.49
CA ILE A 81 -5.83 -3.63 -4.21
C ILE A 81 -6.12 -5.06 -3.76
N ARG A 82 -6.65 -5.91 -4.65
CA ARG A 82 -6.95 -7.32 -4.34
C ARG A 82 -5.71 -8.05 -3.81
N ARG A 83 -4.56 -7.95 -4.49
CA ARG A 83 -3.31 -8.60 -4.04
C ARG A 83 -2.91 -8.17 -2.63
N LEU A 84 -3.01 -6.88 -2.32
CA LEU A 84 -2.65 -6.34 -1.01
C LEU A 84 -3.63 -6.71 0.12
N VAL A 85 -4.87 -7.10 -0.21
CA VAL A 85 -5.89 -7.49 0.77
C VAL A 85 -6.22 -8.98 0.79
N ASP A 86 -5.54 -9.78 -0.03
CA ASP A 86 -5.72 -11.22 -0.03
C ASP A 86 -5.18 -11.82 1.27
N LEU A 87 -5.93 -12.78 1.81
CA LEU A 87 -5.56 -13.51 3.03
C LEU A 87 -4.93 -14.84 2.62
N PRO A 88 -4.02 -15.40 3.43
CA PRO A 88 -3.49 -16.71 3.16
C PRO A 88 -4.62 -17.74 3.34
N LYS A 89 -4.59 -18.82 2.57
CA LYS A 89 -5.47 -19.96 2.87
C LYS A 89 -5.13 -20.46 4.26
N SER A 90 -6.14 -20.84 5.04
CA SER A 90 -5.94 -21.33 6.41
C SER A 90 -4.89 -22.45 6.38
N LYS A 91 -3.85 -22.33 7.22
CA LYS A 91 -2.65 -23.19 7.34
C LYS A 91 -1.41 -22.81 6.51
N ILE A 92 -1.49 -21.88 5.56
CA ILE A 92 -0.30 -21.46 4.81
C ILE A 92 0.42 -20.35 5.60
N LYS A 93 1.68 -20.59 5.97
CA LYS A 93 2.54 -19.58 6.59
C LYS A 93 3.03 -18.55 5.57
N ILE A 94 3.26 -17.31 6.00
CA ILE A 94 3.69 -16.21 5.12
C ILE A 94 5.06 -16.46 4.49
N ASP A 95 5.94 -17.18 5.18
CA ASP A 95 7.30 -17.55 4.79
C ASP A 95 7.36 -18.82 3.93
N SER A 96 6.22 -19.46 3.66
CA SER A 96 6.19 -20.65 2.82
C SER A 96 6.21 -20.28 1.33
N ARG A 97 6.62 -21.23 0.47
CA ARG A 97 6.57 -21.07 -1.01
C ARG A 97 5.17 -20.72 -1.54
N LYS A 98 4.11 -21.05 -0.80
CA LYS A 98 2.72 -20.73 -1.15
C LYS A 98 2.17 -19.53 -0.36
N GLY A 99 3.01 -18.89 0.44
CA GLY A 99 2.68 -17.73 1.26
C GLY A 99 2.25 -16.54 0.39
N VAL A 100 1.45 -15.67 0.99
CA VAL A 100 0.94 -14.46 0.32
C VAL A 100 1.55 -13.26 1.01
N CYS A 101 2.39 -12.51 0.31
CA CYS A 101 2.90 -11.24 0.81
C CYS A 101 1.86 -10.13 0.52
N SER A 102 1.02 -9.87 1.52
CA SER A 102 -0.04 -8.86 1.49
C SER A 102 -0.17 -8.19 2.85
N ILE A 103 -0.80 -7.01 2.89
CA ILE A 103 -1.03 -6.28 4.15
C ILE A 103 -1.91 -7.10 5.08
N SER A 104 -2.99 -7.70 4.55
CA SER A 104 -3.90 -8.52 5.36
C SER A 104 -3.19 -9.73 5.97
N SER A 105 -2.37 -10.45 5.20
CA SER A 105 -1.60 -11.60 5.67
C SER A 105 -0.57 -11.21 6.73
N LEU A 106 0.13 -10.10 6.52
CA LEU A 106 1.15 -9.62 7.43
C LEU A 106 0.55 -9.16 8.77
N LEU A 107 -0.57 -8.42 8.74
CA LEU A 107 -1.30 -8.04 9.96
C LEU A 107 -1.84 -9.25 10.73
N ASP A 108 -2.37 -10.26 10.04
CA ASP A 108 -2.85 -11.50 10.67
C ASP A 108 -1.70 -12.24 11.37
N ASP A 109 -0.55 -12.31 10.71
CA ASP A 109 0.63 -12.95 11.29
C ASP A 109 1.21 -12.16 12.47
N MET A 110 1.27 -10.83 12.40
CA MET A 110 1.67 -9.98 13.52
C MET A 110 0.71 -10.10 14.70
N ALA A 111 -0.60 -10.18 14.46
CA ALA A 111 -1.60 -10.38 15.51
C ALA A 111 -1.44 -11.74 16.24
N LYS A 112 -1.07 -12.79 15.50
CA LYS A 112 -0.76 -14.12 16.07
C LYS A 112 0.48 -14.06 16.97
N HIS A 113 1.48 -13.27 16.60
CA HIS A 113 2.71 -13.06 17.36
C HIS A 113 2.66 -11.85 18.31
N ALA A 114 1.48 -11.25 18.53
CA ALA A 114 1.31 -10.14 19.46
C ALA A 114 1.90 -10.39 20.86
N PRO A 115 1.83 -11.62 21.45
CA PRO A 115 2.48 -11.90 22.73
C PRO A 115 4.01 -11.72 22.74
N LEU A 116 4.66 -11.73 21.57
CA LEU A 116 6.10 -11.45 21.46
C LEU A 116 6.39 -9.95 21.34
N LEU A 117 5.40 -9.13 20.97
CA LEU A 117 5.52 -7.68 20.82
C LEU A 117 5.34 -6.97 22.16
N THR A 118 6.16 -7.34 23.15
CA THR A 118 6.20 -6.72 24.47
C THR A 118 6.86 -5.34 24.40
N ARG A 119 6.51 -4.46 25.35
CA ARG A 119 7.20 -3.18 25.53
C ARG A 119 8.71 -3.35 25.60
N ARG A 120 9.17 -4.29 26.44
CA ARG A 120 10.60 -4.58 26.60
C ARG A 120 11.26 -4.89 25.26
N HIS A 121 10.70 -5.83 24.51
CA HIS A 121 11.28 -6.21 23.22
C HIS A 121 11.27 -5.05 22.21
N LEU A 122 10.21 -4.25 22.16
CA LEU A 122 10.13 -3.09 21.25
C LEU A 122 11.18 -2.02 21.59
N LEU A 123 11.42 -1.76 22.87
CA LEU A 123 12.46 -0.83 23.32
C LEU A 123 13.86 -1.38 23.07
N ASP A 124 14.11 -2.66 23.35
CA ASP A 124 15.38 -3.34 23.07
C ASP A 124 15.73 -3.24 21.58
N ILE A 125 14.75 -3.49 20.71
CA ILE A 125 14.86 -3.32 19.25
C ILE A 125 15.22 -1.88 18.88
N ALA A 126 14.60 -0.89 19.52
CA ALA A 126 14.87 0.51 19.30
C ALA A 126 16.21 0.96 19.92
N ARG A 127 16.96 0.05 20.56
CA ARG A 127 18.17 0.32 21.34
C ARG A 127 17.92 1.34 22.45
N MET A 128 16.73 1.28 23.02
CA MET A 128 16.29 2.07 24.16
C MET A 128 16.22 1.15 25.38
N GLN A 129 16.74 1.59 26.52
CA GLN A 129 16.59 0.83 27.76
C GLN A 129 15.20 1.09 28.32
N PHE A 130 14.50 0.03 28.70
CA PHE A 130 13.30 0.15 29.52
C PHE A 130 13.74 0.60 30.91
N ASP A 131 13.29 1.79 31.30
CA ASP A 131 13.57 2.34 32.62
C ASP A 131 12.42 1.86 33.52
N GLU A 132 12.62 0.80 34.32
CA GLU A 132 11.62 0.39 35.33
C GLU A 132 11.33 1.53 36.34
N GLU A 133 12.27 2.48 36.43
CA GLU A 133 12.20 3.70 37.23
C GLU A 133 11.50 4.88 36.52
N CYS A 134 10.88 4.70 35.35
CA CYS A 134 10.04 5.74 34.72
C CYS A 134 8.71 6.00 35.47
N LYS A 135 8.70 5.79 36.78
CA LYS A 135 7.77 6.45 37.70
C LYS A 135 8.37 7.81 38.03
N ASP A 136 7.82 8.86 37.45
CA ASP A 136 8.07 10.28 37.73
C ASP A 136 9.01 10.56 38.91
N SER A 137 10.30 10.75 38.65
CA SER A 137 11.15 11.51 39.56
C SER A 137 11.32 12.93 39.02
N PRO A 138 10.63 13.94 39.59
CA PRO A 138 10.77 15.34 39.18
C PRO A 138 12.21 15.88 39.33
N GLU A 139 13.10 15.13 39.98
CA GLU A 139 14.51 15.47 40.18
C GLU A 139 15.38 15.28 38.93
N ARG A 140 15.07 14.35 38.01
CA ARG A 140 15.88 14.14 36.79
C ARG A 140 15.79 15.28 35.78
N HIS A 141 14.79 16.16 35.89
CA HIS A 141 14.66 17.34 35.03
C HIS A 141 15.54 18.53 35.48
N ARG A 142 16.14 18.48 36.67
CA ARG A 142 16.94 19.60 37.20
C ARG A 142 18.45 19.50 36.92
N SER A 143 18.95 18.34 36.48
CA SER A 143 20.37 18.12 36.20
C SER A 143 20.65 18.01 34.69
N VAL A 144 20.09 18.90 33.87
CA VAL A 144 20.56 19.04 32.49
C VAL A 144 21.83 19.89 32.53
N SER A 145 22.98 19.24 32.36
CA SER A 145 24.26 19.96 32.22
C SER A 145 24.14 21.02 31.10
N THR A 146 24.55 22.25 31.38
CA THR A 146 24.59 23.34 30.40
C THR A 146 25.72 23.09 29.40
N GLY A 147 25.49 22.20 28.45
CA GLY A 147 26.48 21.80 27.44
C GLY A 147 25.90 20.85 26.38
N ARG A 148 26.71 20.49 25.37
CA ARG A 148 26.31 19.55 24.29
C ARG A 148 25.82 18.18 24.81
N ALA A 149 26.32 17.75 25.97
CA ALA A 149 25.88 16.52 26.64
C ALA A 149 24.42 16.62 27.12
N GLY A 150 24.06 17.68 27.85
CA GLY A 150 22.68 17.92 28.29
C GLY A 150 21.66 18.04 27.15
N ILE A 151 22.05 18.61 25.99
CA ILE A 151 21.18 18.64 24.80
C ILE A 151 20.94 17.24 24.22
N LYS A 152 21.96 16.37 24.21
CA LYS A 152 21.82 14.98 23.74
C LYS A 152 20.92 14.17 24.67
N ASP A 153 21.10 14.32 25.98
CA ASP A 153 20.29 13.62 26.98
C ASP A 153 18.82 14.07 26.94
N TYR A 154 18.57 15.38 26.81
CA TYR A 154 17.21 15.91 26.64
C TYR A 154 16.52 15.36 25.39
N ARG A 155 17.21 15.31 24.24
CA ARG A 155 16.66 14.73 23.01
C ARG A 155 16.35 13.24 23.18
N ARG A 156 17.26 12.49 23.80
CA ARG A 156 17.07 11.06 24.07
C ARG A 156 15.86 10.83 24.97
N GLN A 157 15.69 11.63 26.03
CA GLN A 157 14.56 11.55 26.94
C GLN A 157 13.23 11.85 26.24
N ARG A 158 13.17 12.88 25.39
CA ARG A 158 11.97 13.18 24.59
C ARG A 158 11.59 12.05 23.63
N VAL A 159 12.59 11.44 22.99
CA VAL A 159 12.35 10.29 22.10
C VAL A 159 11.81 9.11 22.91
N LEU A 160 12.42 8.79 24.06
CA LEU A 160 11.96 7.71 24.94
C LEU A 160 10.53 7.93 25.44
N GLN A 161 10.20 9.14 25.93
CA GLN A 161 8.84 9.51 26.36
C GLN A 161 7.83 9.34 25.22
N ARG A 162 8.17 9.80 24.01
CA ARG A 162 7.31 9.64 22.83
C ARG A 162 7.10 8.17 22.49
N THR A 163 8.15 7.36 22.48
CA THR A 163 8.08 5.92 22.20
C THR A 163 7.22 5.21 23.26
N ASN A 164 7.42 5.51 24.55
CA ASN A 164 6.64 4.90 25.63
C ASN A 164 5.15 5.24 25.54
N ARG A 165 4.81 6.50 25.25
CA ARG A 165 3.43 6.93 25.02
C ARG A 165 2.80 6.17 23.86
N GLN A 166 3.52 6.03 22.75
CA GLN A 166 3.05 5.28 21.60
C GLN A 166 2.83 3.81 21.95
N ILE A 167 3.74 3.17 22.69
CA ILE A 167 3.55 1.79 23.14
C ILE A 167 2.33 1.69 24.08
N ASN A 168 2.11 2.65 24.99
CA ASN A 168 0.91 2.68 25.84
C ASN A 168 -0.38 2.70 25.02
N GLU A 169 -0.45 3.56 23.99
CA GLU A 169 -1.58 3.63 23.06
C GLU A 169 -1.81 2.29 22.34
N LEU A 170 -0.74 1.60 21.93
CA LEU A 170 -0.80 0.31 21.26
C LEU A 170 -1.20 -0.85 22.18
N CYS A 171 -0.82 -0.78 23.45
CA CYS A 171 -1.21 -1.72 24.49
C CYS A 171 -2.62 -1.43 25.03
N GLY A 172 -3.12 -0.21 24.87
CA GLY A 172 -4.40 0.24 25.41
C GLY A 172 -4.39 0.49 26.92
N VAL A 173 -3.25 0.94 27.47
CA VAL A 173 -3.07 1.19 28.90
C VAL A 173 -2.76 2.66 29.21
N SER A 174 -3.01 3.07 30.45
CA SER A 174 -2.58 4.36 30.99
C SER A 174 -1.06 4.36 31.27
N GLU A 175 -0.48 5.53 31.54
CA GLU A 175 0.93 5.62 31.96
C GLU A 175 1.16 4.94 33.33
N GLU A 176 0.13 4.84 34.17
CA GLU A 176 0.18 4.31 35.54
C GLU A 176 0.23 2.78 35.58
N ASP A 177 -0.35 2.10 34.57
CA ASP A 177 -0.44 0.63 34.48
C ASP A 177 0.71 0.00 33.66
N CYS A 178 1.77 0.76 33.42
CA CYS A 178 2.84 0.42 32.47
C CYS A 178 3.83 -0.63 33.02
N THR A 179 3.84 -1.84 32.43
CA THR A 179 4.84 -2.88 32.72
C THR A 179 5.67 -3.26 31.48
N SER A 180 6.79 -3.95 31.69
CA SER A 180 7.72 -4.43 30.66
C SER A 180 7.09 -5.45 29.71
N ASP A 181 6.15 -6.24 30.23
CA ASP A 181 5.59 -7.43 29.57
C ASP A 181 4.28 -7.11 28.83
N LEU A 182 3.80 -5.86 28.93
CA LEU A 182 2.66 -5.39 28.16
C LEU A 182 2.91 -5.58 26.66
N CYS A 183 2.00 -6.30 26.03
CA CYS A 183 2.04 -6.61 24.61
C CYS A 183 1.14 -5.65 23.83
N ILE A 184 1.46 -5.42 22.55
CA ILE A 184 0.54 -4.73 21.63
C ILE A 184 -0.82 -5.46 21.61
N SER A 185 -1.90 -4.72 21.82
CA SER A 185 -3.24 -5.30 21.87
C SER A 185 -3.66 -5.86 20.50
N ARG A 186 -4.23 -7.07 20.49
CA ARG A 186 -4.82 -7.66 19.28
C ARG A 186 -5.90 -6.78 18.65
N VAL A 187 -6.60 -6.02 19.48
CA VAL A 187 -7.61 -5.04 19.06
C VAL A 187 -7.03 -4.02 18.07
N CYS A 188 -5.76 -3.64 18.20
CA CYS A 188 -5.11 -2.71 17.27
C CYS A 188 -5.03 -3.30 15.85
N PHE A 189 -4.60 -4.56 15.72
CA PHE A 189 -4.54 -5.26 14.44
C PHE A 189 -5.93 -5.49 13.85
N GLU A 190 -6.89 -5.91 14.67
CA GLU A 190 -8.28 -6.12 14.26
C GLU A 190 -8.94 -4.83 13.75
N ARG A 191 -8.71 -3.70 14.42
CA ARG A 191 -9.21 -2.38 13.98
C ARG A 191 -8.69 -2.02 12.58
N ILE A 192 -7.39 -2.22 12.33
CA ILE A 192 -6.77 -1.95 11.03
C ILE A 192 -7.31 -2.91 9.96
N GLN A 193 -7.38 -4.21 10.27
CA GLN A 193 -7.94 -5.20 9.34
C GLN A 193 -9.41 -4.93 9.00
N ASN A 194 -10.21 -4.52 9.99
CA ASN A 194 -11.61 -4.16 9.77
C ASN A 194 -11.76 -2.90 8.91
N ASP A 195 -10.90 -1.89 9.09
CA ASP A 195 -10.89 -0.72 8.20
C ASP A 195 -10.49 -1.11 6.77
N ILE A 196 -9.43 -1.89 6.58
CA ILE A 196 -9.04 -2.41 5.25
C ILE A 196 -10.21 -3.18 4.61
N LYS A 197 -10.82 -4.10 5.35
CA LYS A 197 -11.96 -4.87 4.85
C LYS A 197 -13.09 -3.95 4.44
N LYS A 198 -13.48 -3.01 5.30
CA LYS A 198 -14.56 -2.05 5.01
C LYS A 198 -14.27 -1.22 3.76
N GLN A 199 -13.07 -0.66 3.65
CA GLN A 199 -12.73 0.25 2.54
C GLN A 199 -12.44 -0.47 1.24
N CYS A 200 -11.90 -1.69 1.26
CA CYS A 200 -11.40 -2.39 0.07
C CYS A 200 -12.35 -3.48 -0.46
N GLN A 201 -13.40 -3.87 0.27
CA GLN A 201 -14.25 -5.00 -0.11
C GLN A 201 -14.87 -4.84 -1.51
N THR A 202 -15.42 -3.67 -1.82
CA THR A 202 -16.07 -3.42 -3.12
C THR A 202 -15.08 -3.57 -4.28
N ILE A 203 -13.86 -3.04 -4.14
CA ILE A 203 -12.81 -3.16 -5.15
C ILE A 203 -12.34 -4.61 -5.29
N LYS A 204 -12.17 -5.31 -4.16
CA LYS A 204 -11.79 -6.73 -4.14
C LYS A 204 -12.83 -7.59 -4.88
N ASP A 205 -14.11 -7.35 -4.62
CA ASP A 205 -15.19 -8.08 -5.26
C ASP A 205 -15.27 -7.77 -6.76
N TYR A 206 -15.08 -6.51 -7.15
CA TYR A 206 -14.97 -6.11 -8.55
C TYR A 206 -13.81 -6.85 -9.23
N ALA A 207 -12.60 -6.78 -8.67
CA ALA A 207 -11.43 -7.47 -9.21
C ALA A 207 -11.66 -8.98 -9.35
N THR A 208 -12.35 -9.58 -8.38
CA THR A 208 -12.68 -11.01 -8.40
C THR A 208 -13.64 -11.34 -9.52
N LYS A 209 -14.73 -10.59 -9.70
CA LYS A 209 -15.81 -10.93 -10.64
C LYS A 209 -15.61 -10.43 -12.06
N TYR A 210 -14.83 -9.37 -12.25
CA TYR A 210 -14.68 -8.69 -13.54
C TYR A 210 -13.26 -8.77 -14.12
N VAL A 211 -12.24 -8.86 -13.27
CA VAL A 211 -10.84 -8.90 -13.74
C VAL A 211 -10.31 -10.34 -13.77
N ALA A 212 -10.46 -11.08 -12.67
CA ALA A 212 -9.84 -12.39 -12.51
C ALA A 212 -10.72 -13.57 -12.94
N HIS A 213 -12.04 -13.39 -12.99
CA HIS A 213 -12.97 -14.46 -13.35
C HIS A 213 -13.92 -14.00 -14.45
N ALA A 214 -14.18 -14.88 -15.42
CA ALA A 214 -15.24 -14.72 -16.41
C ALA A 214 -16.62 -15.03 -15.77
N ALA A 215 -17.01 -14.29 -14.72
CA ALA A 215 -18.27 -14.53 -14.04
C ALA A 215 -19.45 -14.42 -15.03
N HIS A 216 -20.44 -15.29 -14.93
CA HIS A 216 -21.63 -15.24 -15.79
C HIS A 216 -22.37 -13.90 -15.60
N LYS A 217 -22.85 -13.29 -16.69
CA LYS A 217 -23.61 -12.01 -16.70
C LYS A 217 -24.69 -11.90 -15.61
N ARG A 218 -25.42 -12.98 -15.28
CA ARG A 218 -26.46 -13.02 -14.24
C ARG A 218 -25.95 -12.85 -12.81
N LYS A 219 -24.66 -13.11 -12.57
CA LYS A 219 -24.00 -13.02 -11.25
C LYS A 219 -23.09 -11.79 -11.12
N ARG A 220 -23.09 -10.90 -12.12
CA ARG A 220 -22.28 -9.68 -12.16
C ARG A 220 -23.08 -8.52 -11.54
N PRO A 221 -22.81 -8.12 -10.28
CA PRO A 221 -23.43 -6.93 -9.71
C PRO A 221 -22.84 -5.67 -10.36
N ASN A 222 -23.63 -4.61 -10.46
CA ASN A 222 -23.20 -3.34 -11.06
C ASN A 222 -22.31 -2.55 -10.08
N TYR A 223 -21.03 -2.92 -10.01
CA TYR A 223 -20.06 -2.17 -9.22
C TYR A 223 -19.70 -0.86 -9.95
N ARG A 224 -19.89 0.27 -9.27
CA ARG A 224 -19.39 1.57 -9.72
C ARG A 224 -18.17 1.93 -8.90
N LEU A 225 -16.99 1.73 -9.47
CA LEU A 225 -15.76 2.24 -8.89
C LEU A 225 -15.68 3.74 -9.16
N ASN A 226 -15.53 4.53 -8.11
CA ASN A 226 -15.40 5.98 -8.20
C ASN A 226 -14.13 6.44 -7.49
N TRP A 227 -13.78 7.71 -7.71
CA TRP A 227 -12.59 8.33 -7.12
C TRP A 227 -12.54 8.21 -5.59
N GLY A 228 -13.64 8.49 -4.89
CA GLY A 228 -13.69 8.44 -3.44
C GLY A 228 -13.36 7.05 -2.90
N LEU A 229 -13.97 6.02 -3.49
CA LEU A 229 -13.71 4.62 -3.14
C LEU A 229 -12.24 4.26 -3.39
N MET A 230 -11.69 4.56 -4.57
CA MET A 230 -10.29 4.23 -4.90
C MET A 230 -9.31 4.92 -3.95
N ARG A 231 -9.49 6.22 -3.70
CA ARG A 231 -8.67 7.00 -2.78
C ARG A 231 -8.74 6.45 -1.36
N ASP A 232 -9.94 6.16 -0.86
CA ASP A 232 -10.14 5.75 0.52
C ASP A 232 -9.64 4.32 0.77
N SER A 233 -9.79 3.40 -0.21
CA SER A 233 -9.16 2.08 -0.20
C SER A 233 -7.63 2.19 -0.16
N LEU A 234 -7.02 3.01 -1.02
CA LEU A 234 -5.55 3.16 -1.00
C LEU A 234 -5.07 3.81 0.30
N ARG A 235 -5.80 4.81 0.79
CA ARG A 235 -5.49 5.48 2.06
C ARG A 235 -5.49 4.50 3.24
N SER A 236 -6.44 3.57 3.33
CA SER A 236 -6.48 2.59 4.43
C SER A 236 -5.26 1.65 4.37
N LEU A 237 -4.87 1.20 3.18
CA LEU A 237 -3.66 0.39 2.98
C LEU A 237 -2.38 1.15 3.35
N CYS A 238 -2.25 2.41 2.93
CA CYS A 238 -1.13 3.26 3.30
C CYS A 238 -1.05 3.51 4.82
N LYS A 239 -2.19 3.67 5.51
CA LYS A 239 -2.24 3.79 6.97
C LYS A 239 -1.78 2.49 7.65
N ALA A 240 -2.23 1.35 7.16
CA ALA A 240 -1.81 0.04 7.68
C ALA A 240 -0.31 -0.19 7.49
N PHE A 241 0.22 0.16 6.31
CA PHE A 241 1.66 0.17 6.05
C PHE A 241 2.39 1.10 7.02
N GLY A 242 1.91 2.34 7.17
CA GLY A 242 2.42 3.32 8.11
C GLY A 242 2.51 2.78 9.53
N PHE A 243 1.45 2.13 10.00
CA PHE A 243 1.43 1.46 11.31
C PHE A 243 2.52 0.40 11.42
N MET A 244 2.61 -0.52 10.45
CA MET A 244 3.59 -1.62 10.49
C MET A 244 5.02 -1.09 10.46
N GLN A 245 5.33 -0.15 9.57
CA GLN A 245 6.68 0.40 9.46
C GLN A 245 7.05 1.26 10.68
N SER A 246 6.12 2.02 11.26
CA SER A 246 6.47 2.93 12.35
C SER A 246 6.61 2.21 13.68
N TYR A 247 5.81 1.17 13.93
CA TYR A 247 5.70 0.58 15.26
C TYR A 247 6.24 -0.84 15.39
N ILE A 248 6.24 -1.62 14.31
CA ILE A 248 6.59 -3.04 14.39
C ILE A 248 7.92 -3.31 13.66
N VAL A 249 8.05 -2.80 12.43
CA VAL A 249 9.21 -3.04 11.57
C VAL A 249 9.71 -1.72 10.97
N PRO A 250 10.44 -0.89 11.75
CA PRO A 250 11.13 0.29 11.22
C PRO A 250 12.05 -0.07 10.06
N CYS A 251 11.64 0.33 8.85
CA CYS A 251 12.39 0.10 7.61
C CYS A 251 12.93 1.40 6.98
N GLY A 252 12.69 2.56 7.60
CA GLY A 252 13.32 3.83 7.22
C GLY A 252 12.81 4.45 5.92
N LEU A 253 11.67 4.00 5.38
CA LEU A 253 11.10 4.55 4.16
C LEU A 253 10.51 5.95 4.43
N GLY A 254 11.00 6.95 3.68
CA GLY A 254 10.64 8.38 3.84
C GLY A 254 9.22 8.75 3.36
N GLY A 255 8.49 7.81 2.77
CA GLY A 255 7.15 7.99 2.24
C GLY A 255 6.78 6.93 1.19
N ILE A 256 5.50 6.85 0.83
CA ILE A 256 5.01 5.92 -0.22
C ILE A 256 4.91 6.65 -1.57
N PHE A 257 4.79 7.98 -1.58
CA PHE A 257 4.71 8.74 -2.82
C PHE A 257 6.10 8.80 -3.48
N PRO A 258 6.22 8.43 -4.77
CA PRO A 258 7.48 8.52 -5.50
C PRO A 258 7.98 9.96 -5.56
N SER A 259 9.28 10.17 -5.37
CA SER A 259 9.92 11.45 -5.70
C SER A 259 10.43 11.36 -7.15
N PRO A 260 9.71 11.93 -8.14
CA PRO A 260 10.14 11.83 -9.53
C PRO A 260 11.46 12.58 -9.73
N LEU A 261 12.40 11.98 -10.46
CA LEU A 261 13.70 12.58 -10.77
C LEU A 261 13.61 13.70 -11.83
N PHE A 262 12.54 13.67 -12.63
CA PHE A 262 12.27 14.61 -13.72
C PHE A 262 10.85 15.15 -13.59
N ASP A 263 10.55 16.23 -14.32
CA ASP A 263 9.19 16.76 -14.41
C ASP A 263 8.26 15.71 -15.06
N PRO A 264 7.31 15.11 -14.30
CA PRO A 264 6.43 14.08 -14.82
C PRO A 264 5.38 14.63 -15.80
N LEU A 265 5.23 15.96 -15.89
CA LEU A 265 4.26 16.63 -16.76
C LEU A 265 4.90 17.17 -18.04
N LYS A 266 6.20 16.96 -18.21
CA LYS A 266 6.93 17.41 -19.40
C LYS A 266 6.25 16.85 -20.66
N HIS A 267 5.90 17.74 -21.59
CA HIS A 267 5.21 17.45 -22.86
C HIS A 267 3.74 17.02 -22.75
N LEU A 268 3.10 17.18 -21.58
CA LEU A 268 1.65 16.92 -21.46
C LEU A 268 0.80 17.85 -22.33
N ASP A 269 1.33 19.02 -22.68
CA ASP A 269 0.74 20.05 -23.53
C ASP A 269 0.94 19.79 -25.03
N CYS A 270 1.69 18.76 -25.41
CA CYS A 270 2.01 18.45 -26.78
C CYS A 270 1.05 17.38 -27.34
N PRO A 271 0.63 17.46 -28.63
CA PRO A 271 -0.15 16.40 -29.25
C PRO A 271 0.68 15.11 -29.33
N LEU A 272 0.04 13.97 -29.11
CA LEU A 272 0.69 12.66 -29.19
C LEU A 272 1.25 12.37 -30.60
N VAL A 273 0.58 12.88 -31.64
CA VAL A 273 0.95 12.67 -33.04
C VAL A 273 0.61 13.91 -33.87
N SER A 274 1.47 14.26 -34.83
CA SER A 274 1.19 15.29 -35.84
C SER A 274 0.10 14.82 -36.82
N SER A 275 -0.70 15.76 -37.33
CA SER A 275 -1.77 15.49 -38.30
C SER A 275 -1.28 14.74 -39.55
N ASP A 276 -0.05 14.99 -40.00
CA ASP A 276 0.53 14.36 -41.19
C ASP A 276 0.72 12.84 -41.05
N HIS A 277 0.76 12.33 -39.82
CA HIS A 277 0.92 10.89 -39.55
C HIS A 277 -0.40 10.16 -39.26
N LEU A 278 -1.53 10.86 -39.20
CA LEU A 278 -2.85 10.23 -39.01
C LEU A 278 -3.20 9.20 -40.09
N PRO A 279 -2.89 9.40 -41.40
CA PRO A 279 -3.13 8.39 -42.43
C PRO A 279 -2.41 7.06 -42.16
N VAL A 280 -1.18 7.13 -41.64
CA VAL A 280 -0.37 5.95 -41.29
C VAL A 280 -1.03 5.16 -40.15
N LEU A 281 -1.49 5.84 -39.11
CA LEU A 281 -2.20 5.19 -37.99
C LEU A 281 -3.51 4.54 -38.42
N ARG A 282 -4.28 5.17 -39.32
CA ARG A 282 -5.49 4.58 -39.90
C ARG A 282 -5.18 3.31 -40.69
N SER A 283 -4.07 3.29 -41.43
CA SER A 283 -3.62 2.10 -42.15
C SER A 283 -3.31 0.94 -41.21
N HIS A 284 -2.61 1.20 -40.09
CA HIS A 284 -2.34 0.17 -39.09
C HIS A 284 -3.60 -0.39 -38.44
N LEU A 285 -4.56 0.47 -38.09
CA LEU A 285 -5.83 0.01 -37.53
C LEU A 285 -6.59 -0.87 -38.53
N LYS A 286 -6.63 -0.47 -39.80
CA LYS A 286 -7.27 -1.24 -40.88
C LYS A 286 -6.60 -2.60 -41.07
N GLN A 287 -5.27 -2.63 -41.07
CA GLN A 287 -4.51 -3.87 -41.16
C GLN A 287 -4.86 -4.83 -40.00
N LEU A 288 -4.90 -4.34 -38.75
CA LEU A 288 -5.29 -5.16 -37.61
C LEU A 288 -6.74 -5.67 -37.72
N GLN A 289 -7.66 -4.85 -38.25
CA GLN A 289 -9.03 -5.29 -38.51
C GLN A 289 -9.11 -6.41 -39.56
N GLU A 290 -8.26 -6.37 -40.58
CA GLU A 290 -8.17 -7.42 -41.59
C GLU A 290 -7.55 -8.69 -41.01
N GLU A 291 -6.41 -8.59 -40.32
CA GLU A 291 -5.74 -9.72 -39.65
C GLU A 291 -6.66 -10.43 -38.64
N THR A 292 -7.36 -9.67 -37.79
CA THR A 292 -8.28 -10.25 -36.80
C THR A 292 -9.51 -10.91 -37.43
N ARG A 293 -9.95 -10.45 -38.60
CA ARG A 293 -11.00 -11.14 -39.38
C ARG A 293 -10.49 -12.49 -39.88
N ASP A 294 -9.23 -12.55 -40.31
CA ASP A 294 -8.63 -13.79 -40.79
C ASP A 294 -8.42 -14.82 -39.67
N TRP A 295 -8.19 -14.39 -38.42
CA TRP A 295 -8.11 -15.33 -37.28
C TRP A 295 -9.40 -16.13 -37.05
N LEU A 296 -10.55 -15.60 -37.49
CA LEU A 296 -11.83 -16.30 -37.40
C LEU A 296 -11.98 -17.38 -38.47
N ASN A 297 -11.14 -17.38 -39.50
CA ASN A 297 -11.13 -18.41 -40.55
C ASN A 297 -10.38 -19.67 -40.09
N TRP A 298 -10.71 -20.15 -38.89
CA TRP A 298 -10.17 -21.39 -38.35
C TRP A 298 -10.72 -22.58 -39.15
N ARG A 299 -9.81 -23.39 -39.70
CA ARG A 299 -10.14 -24.67 -40.35
C ARG A 299 -9.58 -25.80 -39.50
N LEU A 300 -10.37 -26.85 -39.30
CA LEU A 300 -9.86 -28.15 -38.88
C LEU A 300 -8.95 -28.64 -40.00
N GLU A 301 -7.63 -28.57 -39.80
CA GLU A 301 -6.69 -29.26 -40.67
C GLU A 301 -7.07 -30.75 -40.66
N GLN A 302 -7.48 -31.28 -41.81
CA GLN A 302 -7.70 -32.71 -41.97
C GLN A 302 -6.33 -33.38 -41.91
N SER A 303 -6.01 -33.92 -40.73
CA SER A 303 -4.93 -34.88 -40.51
C SER A 303 -5.17 -36.18 -41.26
#